data_AF-A0A820X9M9-F1
#
_entry.id   AF-A0A820X9M9-F1
#
_cell.length_a   1.000
_cell.length_b   1.000
_cell.length_c   1.000
_cell.angle_alpha   90.00
_cell.angle_beta   90.00
_cell.angle_gamma   90.00
#
_symmetry.space_group_name_H-M   'P 1'
#
loop_
_entity.id
_entity.type
_entity.pdbx_description
1 polymer ?
#
loop_
_entity_poly.entity_id
_entity_poly.type
_entity_poly.pdbx_seq_one_letter_code
_entity_poly.pdbx_strand_id
1 'polypeptide(L)'
;MAIQVTASTGASYTLVCDSRMDTYGYLYTLPFIPSSPQSNLVVAADDGGSQGNFQITATFTVTQSMILVVTTYHPDDIGEFNISIHGPAQLSLTPYISTSNVGTNTNEATSVDTTATTTTTATSTTSTTTTTATSTTSTTTTTATSTTTTTTTTATSTTSTTSTTTTTVVITTATTVTTKLATKTSTKRTSRRTTKKAIRPTITTPIAVTATTSGIQSSYSGALTEKSSSFMRPKQRRYGFYFLAIEVTISSSGIYTILCESGINTYGCLYNESFLPSSPNSKLIATDDDSGSKKNFKLIANLTTTESMILVVTTYNAEQTGAFTVIVYGPEKAILSPYVAIPLTTTSTSTTTSPTKSRIG
;
A
#
# COMPACT_ATOMS: atom_id res chain seq x y z
N MET A 1 13.08 -11.43 -8.66
CA MET A 1 11.89 -11.11 -7.83
C MET A 1 10.72 -11.99 -8.26
N ALA A 2 9.82 -12.39 -7.35
CA ALA A 2 8.60 -13.13 -7.67
C ALA A 2 7.34 -12.33 -7.28
N ILE A 3 6.37 -12.24 -8.19
CA ILE A 3 5.15 -11.46 -8.05
C ILE A 3 3.97 -12.38 -8.42
N GLN A 4 2.97 -12.48 -7.55
CA GLN A 4 1.70 -13.10 -7.90
C GLN A 4 0.84 -12.11 -8.68
N VAL A 5 0.40 -12.55 -9.86
CA VAL A 5 -0.44 -11.81 -10.80
C VAL A 5 -1.81 -12.47 -10.85
N THR A 6 -2.87 -11.74 -10.49
CA THR A 6 -4.24 -12.24 -10.48
C THR A 6 -5.14 -11.47 -11.44
N ALA A 7 -5.84 -12.18 -12.32
CA ALA A 7 -6.79 -11.60 -13.28
C ALA A 7 -8.24 -11.69 -12.78
N SER A 8 -9.01 -10.60 -12.90
CA SER A 8 -10.44 -10.61 -12.59
C SER A 8 -11.31 -11.08 -13.76
N THR A 9 -10.77 -11.07 -14.98
CA THR A 9 -11.45 -11.49 -16.21
C THR A 9 -10.57 -12.43 -17.02
N GLY A 10 -11.22 -13.37 -17.73
CA GLY A 10 -10.52 -14.30 -18.61
C GLY A 10 -10.19 -13.62 -19.94
N ALA A 11 -8.91 -13.35 -20.19
CA ALA A 11 -8.46 -12.64 -21.38
C ALA A 11 -6.95 -12.81 -21.61
N SER A 12 -6.49 -12.36 -22.79
CA SER A 12 -5.07 -12.22 -23.07
C SER A 12 -4.52 -10.91 -22.48
N TYR A 13 -3.36 -11.01 -21.83
CA TYR A 13 -2.62 -9.90 -21.26
C TYR A 13 -1.18 -9.93 -21.77
N THR A 14 -0.62 -8.75 -22.01
CA THR A 14 0.78 -8.55 -22.34
C THR A 14 1.46 -7.83 -21.18
N LEU A 15 2.44 -8.49 -20.57
CA LEU A 15 3.29 -7.96 -19.51
C LEU A 15 4.61 -7.54 -20.14
N VAL A 16 4.97 -6.28 -20.01
CA VAL A 16 6.20 -5.70 -20.56
C VAL A 16 7.06 -5.21 -19.41
N CYS A 17 8.34 -5.56 -19.42
CA CYS A 17 9.32 -4.97 -18.52
C CYS A 17 10.00 -3.78 -19.18
N ASP A 18 10.12 -2.69 -18.42
CA ASP A 18 10.97 -1.55 -18.77
C ASP A 18 12.03 -1.39 -17.68
N SER A 19 13.26 -1.69 -18.08
CA SER A 19 14.45 -1.64 -17.23
C SER A 19 15.64 -1.16 -18.05
N ARG A 20 16.65 -0.62 -17.36
CA ARG A 20 17.95 -0.31 -17.98
C ARG A 20 18.87 -1.54 -18.07
N MET A 21 18.49 -2.63 -17.43
CA MET A 21 19.18 -3.91 -17.45
C MET A 21 18.45 -4.84 -18.42
N ASP A 22 19.18 -5.79 -18.98
CA ASP A 22 18.58 -6.90 -19.73
C ASP A 22 17.81 -7.82 -18.76
N THR A 23 16.51 -8.02 -19.02
CA THR A 23 15.63 -8.75 -18.10
C THR A 23 14.90 -9.91 -18.77
N TYR A 24 14.86 -11.02 -18.04
CA TYR A 24 14.15 -12.25 -18.38
C TYR A 24 12.86 -12.32 -17.57
N GLY A 25 11.77 -12.65 -18.25
CA GLY A 25 10.48 -12.89 -17.63
C GLY A 25 10.12 -14.37 -17.71
N TYR A 26 9.58 -14.90 -16.62
CA TYR A 26 9.01 -16.24 -16.56
C TYR A 26 7.64 -16.19 -15.90
N LEU A 27 6.63 -16.80 -16.52
CA LEU A 27 5.29 -16.87 -15.97
C LEU A 27 4.95 -18.32 -15.65
N TYR A 28 4.54 -18.58 -14.41
CA TYR A 28 4.27 -19.92 -13.89
C TYR A 28 2.83 -20.05 -13.40
N THR A 29 2.25 -21.25 -13.48
CA THR A 29 1.03 -21.57 -12.72
C THR A 29 1.35 -21.79 -11.25
N LEU A 30 0.36 -21.57 -10.36
CA LEU A 30 0.51 -21.92 -8.96
C LEU A 30 0.41 -23.44 -8.73
N PRO A 31 1.17 -24.00 -7.75
CA PRO A 31 2.19 -23.34 -6.94
C PRO A 31 3.52 -23.17 -7.70
N PHE A 32 4.27 -22.10 -7.44
CA PHE A 32 5.65 -21.97 -7.96
C PHE A 32 6.62 -22.86 -7.17
N ILE A 33 7.40 -23.68 -7.89
CA ILE A 33 8.33 -24.66 -7.30
C ILE A 33 9.78 -24.26 -7.69
N PRO A 34 10.50 -23.50 -6.86
CA PRO A 34 11.85 -23.01 -7.21
C PRO A 34 12.87 -24.13 -7.44
N SER A 35 12.70 -25.29 -6.80
CA SER A 35 13.56 -26.46 -7.00
C SER A 35 13.31 -27.20 -8.32
N SER A 36 12.21 -26.90 -9.00
CA SER A 36 11.86 -27.47 -10.30
C SER A 36 11.13 -26.41 -11.15
N PRO A 37 11.83 -25.33 -11.55
CA PRO A 37 11.17 -24.19 -12.19
C PRO A 37 10.52 -24.56 -13.52
N GLN A 38 10.99 -25.61 -14.20
CA GLN A 38 10.39 -26.05 -15.46
C GLN A 38 9.05 -26.79 -15.29
N SER A 39 8.70 -27.24 -14.08
CA SER A 39 7.53 -28.10 -13.86
C SER A 39 6.18 -27.43 -14.14
N ASN A 40 6.13 -26.11 -14.04
CA ASN A 40 4.91 -25.32 -14.10
C ASN A 40 5.11 -24.01 -14.90
N LEU A 41 6.15 -23.96 -15.74
CA LEU A 41 6.42 -22.84 -16.63
C LEU A 41 5.33 -22.77 -17.71
N VAL A 42 4.68 -21.63 -17.84
CA VAL A 42 3.71 -21.37 -18.91
C VAL A 42 4.39 -20.72 -20.10
N VAL A 43 5.17 -19.68 -19.84
CA VAL A 43 5.86 -18.92 -20.90
C VAL A 43 7.07 -18.21 -20.31
N ALA A 44 8.12 -18.12 -21.11
CA ALA A 44 9.31 -17.33 -20.82
C ALA A 44 9.63 -16.44 -22.02
N ALA A 45 10.21 -15.27 -21.76
CA ALA A 45 10.71 -14.38 -22.79
C ALA A 45 11.89 -13.57 -22.25
N ASP A 46 12.82 -13.23 -23.13
CA ASP A 46 14.01 -12.43 -22.83
C ASP A 46 14.06 -11.16 -23.70
N ASP A 47 13.80 -11.27 -25.00
CA ASP A 47 14.01 -10.15 -25.94
C ASP A 47 12.74 -9.66 -26.65
N GLY A 48 11.66 -9.38 -25.89
CA GLY A 48 10.37 -9.00 -26.48
C GLY A 48 10.00 -7.52 -26.40
N GLY A 49 10.62 -6.80 -25.47
CA GLY A 49 10.34 -5.40 -25.13
C GLY A 49 11.47 -4.46 -25.54
N SER A 50 11.37 -3.20 -25.14
CA SER A 50 12.41 -2.21 -25.43
C SER A 50 13.70 -2.52 -24.66
N GLN A 51 14.86 -2.33 -25.31
CA GLN A 51 16.20 -2.46 -24.70
C GLN A 51 16.58 -3.89 -24.25
N GLY A 52 16.07 -4.93 -24.89
CA GLY A 52 16.38 -6.32 -24.49
C GLY A 52 15.69 -6.72 -23.19
N ASN A 53 14.52 -6.15 -22.92
CA ASN A 53 13.68 -6.55 -21.80
C ASN A 53 12.62 -7.56 -22.26
N PHE A 54 12.10 -8.36 -21.35
CA PHE A 54 11.04 -9.29 -21.71
C PHE A 54 9.71 -8.62 -22.07
N GLN A 55 8.99 -9.24 -23.00
CA GLN A 55 7.57 -9.03 -23.22
C GLN A 55 6.89 -10.40 -23.28
N ILE A 56 5.98 -10.65 -22.34
CA ILE A 56 5.23 -11.91 -22.24
C ILE A 56 3.78 -11.65 -22.59
N THR A 57 3.21 -12.45 -23.48
CA THR A 57 1.75 -12.48 -23.69
C THR A 57 1.20 -13.81 -23.18
N ALA A 58 0.21 -13.75 -22.28
CA ALA A 58 -0.42 -14.93 -21.68
C ALA A 58 -1.93 -14.74 -21.56
N THR A 59 -2.67 -15.84 -21.74
CA THR A 59 -4.12 -15.84 -21.50
C THR A 59 -4.39 -16.30 -20.08
N PHE A 60 -5.08 -15.47 -19.32
CA PHE A 60 -5.57 -15.79 -17.99
C PHE A 60 -7.02 -16.26 -18.09
N THR A 61 -7.42 -17.22 -17.25
CA THR A 61 -8.83 -17.51 -16.99
C THR A 61 -9.36 -16.60 -15.87
N VAL A 62 -10.68 -16.49 -15.76
CA VAL A 62 -11.32 -15.67 -14.71
C VAL A 62 -10.82 -16.12 -13.34
N THR A 63 -10.36 -15.19 -12.50
CA THR A 63 -9.78 -15.43 -11.16
C THR A 63 -8.46 -16.23 -11.13
N GLN A 64 -7.85 -16.50 -12.29
CA GLN A 64 -6.57 -17.19 -12.33
C GLN A 64 -5.47 -16.35 -11.68
N SER A 65 -4.67 -17.01 -10.85
CA SER A 65 -3.44 -16.47 -10.29
C SER A 65 -2.23 -17.21 -10.86
N MET A 66 -1.21 -16.45 -11.26
CA MET A 66 0.05 -16.93 -11.81
C MET A 66 1.21 -16.25 -11.08
N ILE A 67 2.40 -16.83 -11.17
CA ILE A 67 3.62 -16.21 -10.62
C ILE A 67 4.48 -15.69 -11.77
N LEU A 68 4.70 -14.38 -11.79
CA LEU A 68 5.71 -13.74 -12.60
C LEU A 68 7.04 -13.73 -11.83
N VAL A 69 8.07 -14.34 -12.39
CA VAL A 69 9.44 -14.21 -11.92
C VAL A 69 10.20 -13.36 -12.92
N VAL A 70 10.86 -12.33 -12.40
CA VAL A 70 11.75 -11.45 -13.16
C VAL A 70 13.18 -11.68 -12.69
N THR A 71 14.07 -11.96 -13.64
CA THR A 71 15.51 -12.07 -13.44
C THR A 71 16.26 -11.17 -14.42
N THR A 72 17.55 -10.96 -14.19
CA THR A 72 18.45 -10.25 -15.08
C THR A 72 19.30 -11.24 -15.89
N TYR A 73 19.83 -10.81 -17.04
CA TYR A 73 20.77 -11.62 -17.82
C TYR A 73 22.04 -11.96 -17.02
N HIS A 74 22.63 -10.95 -16.39
CA HIS A 74 23.79 -11.12 -15.53
C HIS A 74 23.36 -11.25 -14.06
N PRO A 75 23.95 -12.19 -13.29
CA PRO A 75 23.57 -12.44 -11.91
C PRO A 75 23.89 -11.29 -10.95
N ASP A 76 24.81 -10.40 -11.34
CA ASP A 76 25.26 -9.27 -10.52
C ASP A 76 24.51 -7.96 -10.84
N ASP A 77 23.63 -7.97 -11.84
CA ASP A 77 22.85 -6.80 -12.21
C ASP A 77 21.75 -6.55 -11.17
N ILE A 78 21.79 -5.37 -10.57
CA ILE A 78 20.81 -4.89 -9.60
C ILE A 78 20.31 -3.54 -10.05
N GLY A 79 19.00 -3.37 -10.13
CA GLY A 79 18.40 -2.13 -10.56
C GLY A 79 16.88 -2.12 -10.42
N GLU A 80 16.33 -0.95 -10.66
CA GLU A 80 14.89 -0.75 -10.71
C GLU A 80 14.34 -1.24 -12.05
N PHE A 81 13.11 -1.75 -12.01
CA PHE A 81 12.37 -2.09 -13.21
C PHE A 81 10.91 -1.72 -13.05
N ASN A 82 10.23 -1.53 -14.17
CA ASN A 82 8.81 -1.26 -14.21
C ASN A 82 8.12 -2.36 -14.99
N ILE A 83 7.02 -2.89 -14.47
CA ILE A 83 6.18 -3.82 -15.23
C ILE A 83 4.94 -3.07 -15.67
N SER A 84 4.74 -2.90 -16.97
CA SER A 84 3.48 -2.45 -17.54
C SER A 84 2.65 -3.64 -18.01
N ILE A 85 1.33 -3.50 -17.86
CA ILE A 85 0.37 -4.57 -18.17
C ILE A 85 -0.65 -4.01 -19.14
N HIS A 86 -0.79 -4.67 -20.27
CA HIS A 86 -1.74 -4.35 -21.32
C HIS A 86 -2.77 -5.47 -21.44
N GLY A 87 -4.05 -5.14 -21.30
CA GLY A 87 -5.13 -6.11 -21.41
C GLY A 87 -6.48 -5.45 -21.19
N PRO A 88 -7.59 -6.22 -21.27
CA PRO A 88 -8.93 -5.66 -21.20
C PRO A 88 -9.41 -5.32 -19.78
N ALA A 89 -8.67 -5.69 -18.74
CA ALA A 89 -8.96 -5.33 -17.36
C ALA A 89 -7.68 -5.07 -16.55
N GLN A 90 -7.81 -4.61 -15.31
CA GLN A 90 -6.68 -4.49 -14.40
C GLN A 90 -6.31 -5.85 -13.79
N LEU A 91 -5.02 -6.09 -13.60
CA LEU A 91 -4.49 -7.21 -12.84
C LEU A 91 -4.12 -6.75 -11.42
N SER A 92 -4.28 -7.64 -10.44
CA SER A 92 -3.74 -7.43 -9.09
C SER A 92 -2.33 -7.99 -9.01
N LEU A 93 -1.38 -7.19 -8.53
CA LEU A 93 0.00 -7.58 -8.31
C LEU A 93 0.28 -7.63 -6.82
N THR A 94 0.78 -8.76 -6.34
CA THR A 94 1.14 -8.95 -4.93
C THR A 94 2.51 -9.63 -4.83
N PRO A 95 3.42 -9.20 -3.95
CA PRO A 95 4.68 -9.90 -3.75
C PRO A 95 4.44 -11.37 -3.41
N TYR A 96 5.11 -12.29 -4.11
CA TYR A 96 4.97 -13.72 -3.85
C TYR A 96 6.02 -14.17 -2.83
N ILE A 97 5.55 -14.67 -1.69
CA ILE A 97 6.39 -15.28 -0.65
C ILE A 97 6.24 -16.80 -0.76
N SER A 98 7.29 -17.47 -1.21
CA SER A 98 7.27 -18.93 -1.37
C SER A 98 7.20 -19.60 0.00
N THR A 99 6.12 -20.33 0.28
CA THR A 99 5.95 -21.07 1.54
C THR A 99 6.63 -22.44 1.55
N SER A 100 7.26 -22.84 0.43
CA SER A 100 7.79 -24.19 0.21
C SER A 100 9.11 -24.52 0.94
N ASN A 101 9.62 -23.64 1.81
CA ASN A 101 10.82 -23.93 2.61
C ASN A 101 10.54 -24.58 3.99
N VAL A 102 9.32 -25.10 4.25
CA VAL A 102 9.09 -25.95 5.42
C VAL A 102 9.50 -27.40 5.10
N GLY A 103 10.78 -27.58 4.77
CA GLY A 103 11.45 -28.87 4.75
C GLY A 103 12.09 -29.09 6.11
N THR A 104 11.60 -30.09 6.85
CA THR A 104 12.16 -30.53 8.13
C THR A 104 13.63 -30.96 7.96
N ASN A 105 14.59 -30.14 8.35
CA ASN A 105 15.94 -30.59 8.70
C ASN A 105 16.61 -29.63 9.69
N THR A 106 16.94 -30.18 10.84
CA THR A 106 17.88 -29.67 11.84
C THR A 106 19.23 -29.32 11.22
N ASN A 107 19.79 -28.21 11.69
CA ASN A 107 21.17 -27.74 11.60
C ASN A 107 21.56 -26.81 10.42
N GLU A 108 21.90 -25.58 10.82
CA GLU A 108 22.78 -24.59 10.19
C GLU A 108 22.40 -23.89 8.87
N ALA A 109 22.96 -22.67 8.79
CA ALA A 109 23.13 -21.77 7.64
C ALA A 109 22.04 -20.71 7.33
N THR A 110 22.38 -19.49 7.75
CA THR A 110 22.44 -18.23 6.96
C THR A 110 21.82 -18.23 5.56
N SER A 111 20.85 -17.34 5.35
CA SER A 111 20.25 -17.00 4.05
C SER A 111 20.35 -15.49 3.85
N VAL A 112 21.03 -15.11 2.76
CA VAL A 112 21.12 -13.75 2.20
C VAL A 112 19.89 -13.56 1.30
N ASP A 113 19.20 -12.43 1.44
CA ASP A 113 17.98 -12.12 0.70
C ASP A 113 18.16 -10.82 -0.11
N THR A 114 17.97 -10.92 -1.42
CA THR A 114 18.04 -9.82 -2.39
C THR A 114 16.64 -9.56 -2.93
N THR A 115 16.08 -8.37 -2.69
CA THR A 115 14.76 -7.99 -3.19
C THR A 115 14.84 -6.74 -4.07
N ALA A 116 14.39 -6.87 -5.32
CA ALA A 116 14.26 -5.79 -6.30
C ALA A 116 12.88 -5.12 -6.20
N THR A 117 12.78 -3.86 -6.61
CA THR A 117 11.56 -3.03 -6.56
C THR A 117 10.94 -2.89 -7.95
N THR A 118 9.62 -3.00 -8.05
CA THR A 118 8.85 -2.82 -9.28
C THR A 118 7.84 -1.69 -9.14
N THR A 119 7.87 -0.68 -10.03
CA THR A 119 6.78 0.30 -10.16
C THR A 119 5.95 -0.04 -11.38
N THR A 120 4.63 -0.19 -11.23
CA THR A 120 3.72 -0.49 -12.36
C THR A 120 2.88 0.73 -12.69
N THR A 121 3.14 1.34 -13.85
CA THR A 121 2.30 2.40 -14.43
C THR A 121 1.38 1.77 -15.46
N ALA A 122 0.08 1.66 -15.16
CA ALA A 122 -0.92 1.18 -16.11
C ALA A 122 -1.50 2.36 -16.91
N THR A 123 -1.20 2.43 -18.22
CA THR A 123 -1.81 3.39 -19.14
C THR A 123 -3.02 2.75 -19.82
N SER A 124 -4.23 3.17 -19.44
CA SER A 124 -5.46 2.78 -20.13
C SER A 124 -5.68 3.68 -21.35
N THR A 125 -5.58 3.12 -22.57
CA THR A 125 -5.97 3.82 -23.79
C THR A 125 -7.48 3.62 -24.04
N THR A 126 -8.25 4.71 -23.89
CA THR A 126 -9.66 4.72 -24.27
C THR A 126 -9.77 5.01 -25.76
N SER A 127 -9.96 3.97 -26.59
CA SER A 127 -10.30 4.15 -28.01
C SER A 127 -11.75 4.61 -28.13
N THR A 128 -11.95 5.85 -28.56
CA THR A 128 -13.27 6.40 -28.88
C THR A 128 -13.58 6.07 -30.34
N THR A 129 -14.45 5.07 -30.57
CA THR A 129 -14.97 4.77 -31.91
C THR A 129 -16.16 5.68 -32.19
N THR A 130 -15.96 6.72 -33.00
CA THR A 130 -17.04 7.57 -33.52
C THR A 130 -17.75 6.85 -34.66
N THR A 131 -18.91 6.27 -34.38
CA THR A 131 -19.79 5.71 -35.41
C THR A 131 -20.66 6.82 -35.97
N THR A 132 -20.32 7.34 -37.15
CA THR A 132 -21.19 8.27 -37.90
C THR A 132 -22.38 7.49 -38.46
N ALA A 133 -23.56 7.69 -37.87
CA ALA A 133 -24.81 7.16 -38.40
C ALA A 133 -25.28 8.02 -39.58
N THR A 134 -25.08 7.54 -40.81
CA THR A 134 -25.69 8.10 -42.02
C THR A 134 -27.14 7.61 -42.10
N SER A 135 -28.08 8.51 -41.87
CA SER A 135 -29.52 8.24 -42.06
C SER A 135 -29.85 8.26 -43.56
N THR A 136 -29.89 7.09 -44.20
CA THR A 136 -30.53 6.91 -45.51
C THR A 136 -32.03 6.72 -45.34
N THR A 137 -32.81 7.67 -45.88
CA THR A 137 -34.26 7.53 -46.03
C THR A 137 -34.54 6.67 -47.25
N SER A 138 -35.08 5.46 -47.05
CA SER A 138 -35.58 4.61 -48.13
C SER A 138 -37.11 4.66 -48.18
N THR A 139 -37.66 5.25 -49.23
CA THR A 139 -39.08 5.14 -49.60
C THR A 139 -39.35 3.77 -50.19
N THR A 140 -40.25 3.01 -49.56
CA THR A 140 -40.72 1.70 -50.04
C THR A 140 -41.94 1.89 -50.95
N THR A 141 -41.79 1.60 -52.24
CA THR A 141 -42.93 1.40 -53.18
C THR A 141 -43.28 -0.08 -53.20
N THR A 142 -44.52 -0.41 -52.87
CA THR A 142 -45.04 -1.78 -52.87
C THR A 142 -45.51 -2.17 -54.28
N THR A 143 -44.86 -3.16 -54.89
CA THR A 143 -45.40 -3.89 -56.04
C THR A 143 -45.40 -5.37 -55.72
N ALA A 144 -46.57 -5.99 -55.76
CA ALA A 144 -46.80 -7.39 -55.44
C ALA A 144 -46.38 -8.30 -56.61
N THR A 145 -45.50 -9.27 -56.34
CA THR A 145 -45.34 -10.48 -57.17
C THR A 145 -44.94 -11.67 -56.28
N SER A 146 -45.55 -12.81 -56.54
CA SER A 146 -45.53 -14.05 -55.75
C SER A 146 -44.21 -14.85 -55.80
N THR A 147 -44.15 -15.82 -54.89
CA THR A 147 -43.37 -17.08 -54.86
C THR A 147 -41.89 -17.09 -54.43
N THR A 148 -41.62 -17.59 -53.22
CA THR A 148 -41.07 -18.95 -52.91
C THR A 148 -40.34 -18.91 -51.56
N THR A 149 -40.76 -19.76 -50.64
CA THR A 149 -40.29 -19.85 -49.26
C THR A 149 -38.94 -20.57 -49.16
N THR A 150 -37.93 -19.89 -48.60
CA THR A 150 -36.74 -20.54 -48.03
C THR A 150 -36.51 -19.98 -46.63
N THR A 151 -36.63 -20.85 -45.62
CA THR A 151 -36.51 -20.51 -44.20
C THR A 151 -35.03 -20.56 -43.79
N THR A 152 -34.45 -19.41 -43.46
CA THR A 152 -33.16 -19.32 -42.78
C THR A 152 -33.35 -18.58 -41.46
N THR A 153 -33.20 -19.30 -40.35
CA THR A 153 -33.36 -18.78 -38.99
C THR A 153 -32.05 -18.11 -38.54
N THR A 154 -32.04 -16.78 -38.43
CA THR A 154 -30.95 -16.03 -37.80
C THR A 154 -31.47 -15.36 -36.53
N ALA A 155 -30.93 -15.77 -35.38
CA ALA A 155 -31.31 -15.24 -34.07
C ALA A 155 -30.79 -13.80 -33.89
N THR A 156 -31.68 -12.88 -33.52
CA THR A 156 -31.37 -11.49 -33.18
C THR A 156 -31.16 -11.37 -31.67
N SER A 157 -29.99 -10.86 -31.24
CA SER A 157 -29.69 -10.54 -29.85
C SER A 157 -30.10 -9.10 -29.54
N THR A 158 -30.96 -8.92 -28.54
CA THR A 158 -31.43 -7.62 -28.03
C THR A 158 -30.49 -7.10 -26.94
N THR A 159 -29.93 -5.90 -27.13
CA THR A 159 -29.13 -5.18 -26.12
C THR A 159 -30.05 -4.40 -25.18
N SER A 160 -30.03 -4.70 -23.88
CA SER A 160 -30.73 -3.92 -22.85
C SER A 160 -29.84 -2.80 -22.31
N THR A 161 -30.33 -1.56 -22.30
CA THR A 161 -29.67 -0.42 -21.65
C THR A 161 -30.18 -0.27 -20.21
N THR A 162 -29.27 -0.34 -19.23
CA THR A 162 -29.57 -0.09 -17.81
C THR A 162 -29.23 1.36 -17.48
N SER A 163 -30.22 2.12 -17.01
CA SER A 163 -30.05 3.50 -16.52
C SER A 163 -29.80 3.48 -15.01
N THR A 164 -28.80 4.20 -14.54
CA THR A 164 -28.49 4.32 -13.10
C THR A 164 -28.95 5.67 -12.58
N THR A 165 -29.78 5.67 -11.53
CA THR A 165 -30.30 6.86 -10.85
C THR A 165 -29.39 7.25 -9.69
N THR A 166 -28.86 8.48 -9.71
CA THR A 166 -28.07 9.04 -8.60
C THR A 166 -29.00 9.66 -7.56
N THR A 167 -28.89 9.22 -6.30
CA THR A 167 -29.60 9.84 -5.16
C THR A 167 -28.62 10.70 -4.36
N THR A 168 -28.92 11.99 -4.23
CA THR A 168 -28.16 12.94 -3.41
C THR A 168 -28.72 12.96 -1.99
N VAL A 169 -27.90 12.68 -0.99
CA VAL A 169 -28.26 12.81 0.44
C VAL A 169 -27.67 14.11 0.98
N VAL A 170 -28.54 14.98 1.48
CA VAL A 170 -28.17 16.23 2.14
C VAL A 170 -28.09 16.00 3.65
N ILE A 171 -26.94 16.24 4.25
CA ILE A 171 -26.73 16.17 5.70
C ILE A 171 -26.82 17.58 6.27
N THR A 172 -27.70 17.77 7.25
CA THR A 172 -27.95 19.05 7.92
C THR A 172 -27.15 19.12 9.23
N THR A 173 -26.28 20.11 9.37
CA THR A 173 -25.48 20.36 10.58
C THR A 173 -26.28 21.13 11.63
N ALA A 174 -26.33 20.62 12.87
CA ALA A 174 -26.99 21.28 13.99
C ALA A 174 -26.08 22.36 14.63
N THR A 175 -26.63 23.55 14.84
CA THR A 175 -25.96 24.69 15.48
C THR A 175 -26.21 24.68 17.00
N THR A 176 -25.13 24.72 17.79
CA THR A 176 -25.22 24.75 19.27
C THR A 176 -25.56 26.15 19.77
N VAL A 177 -26.60 26.25 20.60
CA VAL A 177 -27.09 27.49 21.21
C VAL A 177 -26.36 27.77 22.53
N THR A 178 -25.68 28.91 22.63
CA THR A 178 -25.08 29.41 23.87
C THR A 178 -26.11 30.23 24.65
N THR A 179 -26.60 29.73 25.79
CA THR A 179 -27.44 30.53 26.70
C THR A 179 -26.60 31.22 27.77
N LYS A 180 -26.68 32.55 27.80
CA LYS A 180 -26.01 33.42 28.78
C LYS A 180 -27.02 33.76 29.87
N LEU A 181 -26.87 33.17 31.06
CA LEU A 181 -27.73 33.48 32.20
C LEU A 181 -27.16 34.67 32.98
N ALA A 182 -27.96 35.74 33.07
CA ALA A 182 -27.65 36.94 33.84
C ALA A 182 -28.01 36.74 35.32
N THR A 183 -27.11 37.14 36.22
CA THR A 183 -27.38 37.14 37.67
C THR A 183 -27.35 38.56 38.21
N LYS A 184 -28.49 38.94 38.83
CA LYS A 184 -28.76 40.25 39.44
C LYS A 184 -27.91 40.50 40.69
N THR A 185 -27.53 41.77 40.82
CA THR A 185 -26.93 42.45 41.97
C THR A 185 -27.85 42.48 43.18
N SER A 186 -27.32 42.26 44.39
CA SER A 186 -27.87 42.80 45.63
C SER A 186 -26.78 42.95 46.70
N THR A 187 -26.78 44.14 47.31
CA THR A 187 -25.74 44.72 48.17
C THR A 187 -26.15 44.60 49.64
N LYS A 188 -25.27 44.12 50.54
CA LYS A 188 -25.16 44.70 51.90
C LYS A 188 -23.89 44.26 52.67
N ARG A 189 -23.19 45.29 53.16
CA ARG A 189 -22.32 45.44 54.36
C ARG A 189 -22.34 44.23 55.35
N THR A 190 -21.27 43.83 56.05
CA THR A 190 -20.27 44.63 56.78
C THR A 190 -19.14 43.72 57.31
N SER A 191 -17.90 44.23 57.28
CA SER A 191 -16.83 44.15 58.30
C SER A 191 -16.39 42.82 58.97
N ARG A 192 -15.05 42.62 58.87
CA ARG A 192 -14.11 42.22 59.94
C ARG A 192 -13.68 40.74 60.05
N ARG A 193 -12.41 40.54 59.66
CA ARG A 193 -11.35 39.71 60.28
C ARG A 193 -11.65 38.21 60.43
N THR A 194 -10.95 37.37 59.66
CA THR A 194 -9.98 36.34 60.12
C THR A 194 -9.58 35.35 59.00
N THR A 195 -8.32 34.88 59.09
CA THR A 195 -7.76 33.62 58.55
C THR A 195 -7.79 33.38 57.04
N LYS A 196 -6.59 33.42 56.46
CA LYS A 196 -6.24 32.99 55.09
C LYS A 196 -6.44 31.47 54.97
N LYS A 197 -7.68 31.03 54.78
CA LYS A 197 -8.04 29.65 54.42
C LYS A 197 -7.94 29.51 52.91
N ALA A 198 -6.98 28.68 52.47
CA ALA A 198 -6.72 28.40 51.06
C ALA A 198 -7.99 27.89 50.37
N ILE A 199 -8.42 28.62 49.34
CA ILE A 199 -9.51 28.21 48.44
C ILE A 199 -8.96 27.07 47.60
N ARG A 200 -9.51 25.88 47.81
CA ARG A 200 -9.27 24.69 47.00
C ARG A 200 -9.86 24.97 45.60
N PRO A 201 -9.07 24.95 44.52
CA PRO A 201 -9.61 25.13 43.18
C PRO A 201 -10.57 23.98 42.89
N THR A 202 -11.80 24.31 42.50
CA THR A 202 -12.77 23.37 41.97
C THR A 202 -12.22 22.86 40.64
N ILE A 203 -11.71 21.63 40.64
CA ILE A 203 -11.27 20.93 39.45
C ILE A 203 -12.54 20.53 38.70
N THR A 204 -12.84 21.26 37.62
CA THR A 204 -13.87 20.86 36.66
C THR A 204 -13.31 19.68 35.87
N THR A 205 -13.77 18.47 36.19
CA THR A 205 -13.40 17.25 35.47
C THR A 205 -13.89 17.35 34.03
N PRO A 206 -13.02 17.27 33.00
CA PRO A 206 -13.47 17.26 31.62
C PRO A 206 -14.30 15.99 31.38
N ILE A 207 -15.49 16.16 30.82
CA ILE A 207 -16.35 15.06 30.39
C ILE A 207 -15.62 14.38 29.22
N ALA A 208 -15.18 13.13 29.43
CA ALA A 208 -14.58 12.32 28.39
C ALA A 208 -15.65 12.02 27.32
N VAL A 209 -15.55 12.68 26.17
CA VAL A 209 -16.34 12.36 24.99
C VAL A 209 -15.73 11.11 24.37
N THR A 210 -16.32 9.95 24.66
CA THR A 210 -15.94 8.67 24.04
C THR A 210 -16.52 8.64 22.64
N ALA A 211 -15.79 9.18 21.66
CA ALA A 211 -16.15 9.01 20.25
C ALA A 211 -16.06 7.52 19.90
N THR A 212 -17.20 6.86 19.73
CA THR A 212 -17.26 5.51 19.16
C THR A 212 -16.88 5.62 17.69
N THR A 213 -15.61 5.39 17.38
CA THR A 213 -15.08 5.34 16.01
C THR A 213 -15.65 4.12 15.30
N SER A 214 -16.80 4.27 14.65
CA SER A 214 -17.35 3.33 13.66
C SER A 214 -16.53 3.42 12.37
N GLY A 215 -15.23 3.12 12.44
CA GLY A 215 -14.33 3.08 11.30
C GLY A 215 -14.27 1.68 10.68
N ILE A 216 -14.03 1.60 9.38
CA ILE A 216 -13.70 0.33 8.72
C ILE A 216 -12.33 -0.13 9.22
N GLN A 217 -12.23 -1.41 9.54
CA GLN A 217 -11.03 -2.01 10.11
C GLN A 217 -10.19 -2.72 9.04
N SER A 218 -8.87 -2.48 9.07
CA SER A 218 -7.85 -3.26 8.39
C SER A 218 -6.84 -3.80 9.40
N SER A 219 -6.18 -4.91 9.10
CA SER A 219 -5.17 -5.49 10.00
C SER A 219 -3.99 -6.10 9.27
N TYR A 220 -2.81 -6.05 9.89
CA TYR A 220 -1.58 -6.69 9.44
C TYR A 220 -0.91 -7.35 10.65
N SER A 221 -0.47 -8.61 10.52
CA SER A 221 0.23 -9.32 11.59
C SER A 221 1.65 -9.65 11.16
N GLY A 222 2.59 -9.52 12.10
CA GLY A 222 4.00 -9.80 11.88
C GLY A 222 4.71 -10.17 13.18
N ALA A 223 6.03 -10.30 13.11
CA ALA A 223 6.87 -10.51 14.27
C ALA A 223 8.21 -9.77 14.12
N LEU A 224 8.69 -9.21 15.22
CA LEU A 224 10.05 -8.73 15.35
C LEU A 224 10.91 -9.89 15.83
N THR A 225 11.99 -10.18 15.12
CA THR A 225 12.91 -11.29 15.42
C THR A 225 14.33 -10.77 15.42
N GLU A 226 15.28 -11.57 15.90
CA GLU A 226 16.71 -11.22 15.86
C GLU A 226 17.25 -11.03 14.43
N LYS A 227 16.53 -11.57 13.43
CA LYS A 227 16.84 -11.41 12.00
C LYS A 227 16.23 -10.14 11.39
N SER A 228 15.33 -9.46 12.10
CA SER A 228 14.77 -8.20 11.63
C SER A 228 15.86 -7.14 11.54
N SER A 229 15.76 -6.25 10.56
CA SER A 229 16.66 -5.09 10.50
C SER A 229 16.53 -4.25 11.77
N SER A 230 17.61 -3.57 12.16
CA SER A 230 17.62 -2.69 13.31
C SER A 230 17.98 -1.26 12.93
N PHE A 231 17.54 -0.31 13.75
CA PHE A 231 17.83 1.11 13.52
C PHE A 231 17.94 1.89 14.85
N MET A 232 18.36 3.15 14.75
CA MET A 232 18.24 4.09 15.85
C MET A 232 16.86 4.73 15.79
N ARG A 233 16.02 4.53 16.82
CA ARG A 233 14.69 5.15 16.86
C ARG A 233 14.77 6.69 16.89
N PRO A 234 13.72 7.39 16.43
CA PRO A 234 13.63 8.85 16.58
C PRO A 234 13.89 9.28 18.03
N LYS A 235 14.64 10.38 18.20
CA LYS A 235 14.98 10.98 19.51
C LYS A 235 15.76 10.06 20.47
N GLN A 236 16.24 8.90 20.04
CA GLN A 236 17.08 8.01 20.84
C GLN A 236 18.57 8.19 20.50
N ARG A 237 19.44 7.74 21.42
CA ARG A 237 20.90 7.71 21.25
C ARG A 237 21.47 6.29 21.16
N ARG A 238 20.60 5.28 21.10
CA ARG A 238 20.98 3.85 21.11
C ARG A 238 20.48 3.17 19.83
N TYR A 239 21.30 2.26 19.32
CA TYR A 239 20.95 1.33 18.24
C TYR A 239 20.34 0.05 18.81
N GLY A 240 19.99 -0.90 17.93
CA GLY A 240 19.53 -2.23 18.34
C GLY A 240 18.02 -2.38 18.46
N PHE A 241 17.24 -1.43 17.93
CA PHE A 241 15.79 -1.58 17.88
C PHE A 241 15.39 -2.31 16.60
N TYR A 242 14.98 -3.57 16.72
CA TYR A 242 14.43 -4.34 15.62
C TYR A 242 13.18 -3.65 15.08
N PHE A 243 13.00 -3.64 13.77
CA PHE A 243 11.83 -3.03 13.16
C PHE A 243 11.29 -3.86 11.99
N LEU A 244 10.01 -3.63 11.71
CA LEU A 244 9.34 -4.03 10.48
C LEU A 244 8.62 -2.80 9.93
N ALA A 245 8.81 -2.53 8.64
CA ALA A 245 8.14 -1.42 7.97
C ALA A 245 6.95 -1.95 7.15
N ILE A 246 5.84 -1.21 7.18
CA ILE A 246 4.57 -1.53 6.53
C ILE A 246 4.18 -0.32 5.70
N GLU A 247 3.92 -0.52 4.43
CA GLU A 247 3.30 0.49 3.58
C GLU A 247 1.80 0.52 3.88
N VAL A 248 1.28 1.72 4.10
CA VAL A 248 -0.11 2.00 4.41
C VAL A 248 -0.71 2.81 3.27
N THR A 249 -1.50 2.15 2.43
CA THR A 249 -2.19 2.79 1.31
C THR A 249 -3.65 3.03 1.66
N ILE A 250 -4.12 4.26 1.46
CA ILE A 250 -5.50 4.68 1.74
C ILE A 250 -6.19 5.18 0.47
N SER A 251 -7.47 4.85 0.33
CA SER A 251 -8.31 5.27 -0.80
C SER A 251 -9.15 6.52 -0.54
N SER A 252 -9.25 6.94 0.72
CA SER A 252 -10.00 8.13 1.14
C SER A 252 -9.23 8.92 2.19
N SER A 253 -9.23 10.24 2.06
CA SER A 253 -8.55 11.13 3.01
C SER A 253 -9.36 11.25 4.29
N GLY A 254 -8.70 11.34 5.45
CA GLY A 254 -9.38 11.58 6.71
C GLY A 254 -8.60 11.13 7.94
N ILE A 255 -9.27 11.10 9.08
CA ILE A 255 -8.64 10.72 10.36
C ILE A 255 -8.60 9.20 10.45
N TYR A 256 -7.38 8.66 10.55
CA TYR A 256 -7.12 7.26 10.81
C TYR A 256 -6.54 7.07 12.21
N THR A 257 -6.97 5.99 12.86
CA THR A 257 -6.39 5.49 14.11
C THR A 257 -5.64 4.20 13.81
N ILE A 258 -4.34 4.18 14.07
CA ILE A 258 -3.45 3.04 13.88
C ILE A 258 -3.02 2.58 15.26
N LEU A 259 -3.38 1.36 15.65
CA LEU A 259 -3.01 0.79 16.95
C LEU A 259 -2.26 -0.52 16.76
N CYS A 260 -1.52 -0.91 17.79
CA CYS A 260 -0.84 -2.19 17.83
C CYS A 260 -1.36 -3.04 19.00
N GLU A 261 -1.56 -4.32 18.73
CA GLU A 261 -1.81 -5.35 19.73
C GLU A 261 -0.62 -6.29 19.79
N SER A 262 0.06 -6.32 20.93
CA SER A 262 1.19 -7.20 21.17
C SER A 262 1.34 -7.56 22.64
N GLY A 263 2.05 -8.67 22.90
CA GLY A 263 2.55 -9.04 24.23
C GLY A 263 3.85 -8.33 24.61
N ILE A 264 4.50 -7.64 23.68
CA ILE A 264 5.68 -6.80 23.91
C ILE A 264 5.30 -5.31 23.90
N ASN A 265 6.15 -4.45 24.49
CA ASN A 265 5.93 -3.00 24.49
C ASN A 265 6.39 -2.45 23.13
N THR A 266 5.41 -2.12 22.27
CA THR A 266 5.67 -1.67 20.90
C THR A 266 5.73 -0.15 20.78
N TYR A 267 6.57 0.33 19.86
CA TYR A 267 6.74 1.73 19.50
C TYR A 267 6.42 1.89 18.02
N GLY A 268 5.57 2.83 17.66
CA GLY A 268 5.15 3.09 16.28
C GLY A 268 5.73 4.41 15.77
N CYS A 269 6.26 4.40 14.55
CA CYS A 269 6.67 5.61 13.84
C CYS A 269 5.95 5.69 12.50
N LEU A 270 5.27 6.79 12.21
CA LEU A 270 4.61 7.03 10.92
C LEU A 270 5.41 8.03 10.10
N TYR A 271 5.71 7.68 8.87
CA TYR A 271 6.51 8.46 7.92
C TYR A 271 5.70 8.82 6.68
N ASN A 272 6.00 9.98 6.10
CA ASN A 272 5.51 10.38 4.80
C ASN A 272 6.43 9.85 3.69
N GLU A 273 5.87 9.24 2.65
CA GLU A 273 6.51 8.73 1.42
C GLU A 273 7.56 7.62 1.60
N SER A 274 8.55 7.82 2.47
CA SER A 274 9.67 6.89 2.60
C SER A 274 10.25 6.86 4.03
N PHE A 275 10.80 5.71 4.39
CA PHE A 275 11.52 5.50 5.64
C PHE A 275 12.99 5.18 5.38
N LEU A 276 13.88 5.96 5.99
CA LEU A 276 15.32 5.75 5.92
C LEU A 276 15.88 5.41 7.31
N PRO A 277 16.28 4.15 7.56
CA PRO A 277 16.84 3.74 8.85
C PRO A 277 18.07 4.55 9.31
N SER A 278 18.85 5.06 8.35
CA SER A 278 20.02 5.92 8.60
C SER A 278 19.65 7.36 8.97
N SER A 279 18.42 7.80 8.67
CA SER A 279 17.89 9.13 8.99
C SER A 279 16.47 9.01 9.54
N PRO A 280 16.30 8.42 10.74
CA PRO A 280 14.99 8.06 11.30
C PRO A 280 14.09 9.25 11.64
N ASN A 281 14.62 10.47 11.64
CA ASN A 281 13.85 11.70 11.86
C ASN A 281 13.38 12.34 10.53
N SER A 282 13.89 11.88 9.39
CA SER A 282 13.49 12.39 8.08
C SER A 282 12.06 11.94 7.77
N LYS A 283 11.22 12.87 7.30
CA LYS A 283 9.81 12.64 6.93
C LYS A 283 8.92 12.04 8.03
N LEU A 284 9.34 12.12 9.29
CA LEU A 284 8.58 11.61 10.42
C LEU A 284 7.34 12.47 10.67
N ILE A 285 6.16 11.86 10.62
CA ILE A 285 4.86 12.49 10.88
C ILE A 285 4.52 12.39 12.38
N ALA A 286 4.55 11.18 12.93
CA ALA A 286 4.09 10.91 14.29
C ALA A 286 4.84 9.72 14.91
N THR A 287 4.91 9.71 16.25
CA THR A 287 5.44 8.60 17.04
C THR A 287 4.63 8.42 18.30
N ASP A 288 4.47 7.19 18.75
CA ASP A 288 3.83 6.84 20.02
C ASP A 288 4.33 5.48 20.52
N ASP A 289 4.24 5.24 21.83
CA ASP A 289 4.70 4.00 22.47
C ASP A 289 3.82 3.48 23.60
N ASP A 290 2.89 4.27 24.12
CA ASP A 290 2.11 3.87 25.28
C ASP A 290 0.64 4.31 25.27
N SER A 291 0.15 4.93 24.19
CA SER A 291 -1.25 5.36 24.09
C SER A 291 -2.23 4.23 23.75
N GLY A 292 -1.74 3.05 23.40
CA GLY A 292 -2.50 1.85 23.08
C GLY A 292 -2.65 0.88 24.26
N SER A 293 -3.30 -0.26 24.01
CA SER A 293 -3.50 -1.28 25.05
C SER A 293 -2.18 -1.93 25.46
N LYS A 294 -2.00 -2.24 26.75
CA LYS A 294 -0.79 -2.90 27.28
C LYS A 294 0.53 -2.17 27.00
N LYS A 295 0.52 -0.83 26.92
CA LYS A 295 1.69 -0.02 26.51
C LYS A 295 2.17 -0.37 25.10
N ASN A 296 1.23 -0.54 24.19
CA ASN A 296 1.52 -0.56 22.76
C ASN A 296 1.27 0.83 22.20
N PHE A 297 1.80 1.11 21.02
CA PHE A 297 1.52 2.38 20.37
C PHE A 297 0.06 2.50 19.89
N LYS A 298 -0.41 3.75 19.86
CA LYS A 298 -1.64 4.20 19.19
C LYS A 298 -1.39 5.57 18.57
N LEU A 299 -1.37 5.59 17.24
CA LEU A 299 -1.21 6.80 16.44
C LEU A 299 -2.58 7.25 15.93
N ILE A 300 -2.82 8.57 15.96
CA ILE A 300 -3.99 9.20 15.34
C ILE A 300 -3.48 10.27 14.39
N ALA A 301 -3.79 10.15 13.11
CA ALA A 301 -3.27 11.04 12.08
C ALA A 301 -4.33 11.33 11.01
N ASN A 302 -4.30 12.54 10.44
CA ASN A 302 -5.12 12.90 9.29
C ASN A 302 -4.32 12.60 8.02
N LEU A 303 -4.75 11.60 7.26
CA LEU A 303 -4.01 11.02 6.15
C LEU A 303 -4.66 11.42 4.82
N THR A 304 -3.85 11.60 3.77
CA THR A 304 -4.31 12.00 2.42
C THR A 304 -4.05 10.90 1.39
N THR A 305 -4.88 10.82 0.34
CA THR A 305 -4.80 9.75 -0.68
C THR A 305 -3.65 9.89 -1.67
N THR A 306 -2.94 11.02 -1.65
CA THR A 306 -1.86 11.32 -2.60
C THR A 306 -0.50 10.81 -2.12
N GLU A 307 -0.40 10.38 -0.87
CA GLU A 307 0.86 10.09 -0.21
C GLU A 307 0.90 8.62 0.22
N SER A 308 1.93 7.88 -0.23
CA SER A 308 2.25 6.59 0.38
C SER A 308 2.81 6.85 1.77
N MET A 309 2.38 6.08 2.77
CA MET A 309 2.83 6.24 4.15
C MET A 309 3.52 5.00 4.62
N ILE A 310 4.62 5.16 5.35
CA ILE A 310 5.36 4.05 5.91
C ILE A 310 5.15 4.03 7.42
N LEU A 311 4.53 2.97 7.93
CA LEU A 311 4.45 2.67 9.35
C LEU A 311 5.61 1.75 9.73
N VAL A 312 6.46 2.21 10.63
CA VAL A 312 7.51 1.39 11.23
C VAL A 312 7.05 0.91 12.60
N VAL A 313 6.94 -0.41 12.74
CA VAL A 313 6.68 -1.09 14.01
C VAL A 313 8.02 -1.50 14.62
N THR A 314 8.28 -1.07 15.84
CA THR A 314 9.48 -1.43 16.61
C THR A 314 9.12 -1.59 18.09
N THR A 315 10.10 -1.66 18.98
CA THR A 315 9.92 -1.90 20.41
C THR A 315 10.38 -0.72 21.26
N TYR A 316 9.83 -0.62 22.48
CA TYR A 316 10.28 0.35 23.46
C TYR A 316 11.70 0.07 23.97
N ASN A 317 12.02 -1.20 24.24
CA ASN A 317 13.36 -1.63 24.64
C ASN A 317 14.12 -2.17 23.44
N ALA A 318 15.43 -1.99 23.41
CA ALA A 318 16.29 -2.55 22.36
C ALA A 318 16.27 -4.08 22.42
N GLU A 319 16.52 -4.72 21.28
CA GLU A 319 16.69 -6.17 21.12
C GLU A 319 15.48 -7.02 21.53
N GLN A 320 14.33 -6.38 21.75
CA GLN A 320 13.10 -7.05 22.12
C GLN A 320 12.42 -7.64 20.87
N THR A 321 12.06 -8.92 20.94
CA THR A 321 11.40 -9.68 19.88
C THR A 321 10.00 -10.09 20.30
N GLY A 322 9.11 -10.33 19.34
CA GLY A 322 7.74 -10.73 19.63
C GLY A 322 6.79 -10.53 18.45
N ALA A 323 5.69 -11.28 18.47
CA ALA A 323 4.61 -11.13 17.51
C ALA A 323 3.77 -9.88 17.80
N PHE A 324 3.19 -9.29 16.77
CA PHE A 324 2.30 -8.14 16.87
C PHE A 324 1.23 -8.17 15.78
N THR A 325 0.15 -7.45 16.03
CA THR A 325 -0.91 -7.16 15.06
C THR A 325 -1.16 -5.65 15.04
N VAL A 326 -0.96 -5.03 13.88
CA VAL A 326 -1.38 -3.66 13.61
C VAL A 326 -2.84 -3.67 13.18
N ILE A 327 -3.63 -2.77 13.74
CA ILE A 327 -5.03 -2.55 13.39
C ILE A 327 -5.22 -1.08 13.01
N VAL A 328 -5.85 -0.85 11.87
CA VAL A 328 -6.12 0.49 11.33
C VAL A 328 -7.63 0.69 11.24
N TYR A 329 -8.12 1.77 11.84
CA TYR A 329 -9.50 2.25 11.72
C TYR A 329 -9.51 3.56 10.96
N GLY A 330 -10.42 3.70 9.99
CA GLY A 330 -10.62 4.96 9.29
C GLY A 330 -11.92 5.04 8.50
N PRO A 331 -12.08 6.10 7.69
CA PRO A 331 -13.25 6.28 6.82
C PRO A 331 -13.40 5.16 5.78
N GLU A 332 -12.28 4.64 5.28
CA GLU A 332 -12.22 3.51 4.35
C GLU A 332 -11.15 2.49 4.73
N LYS A 333 -11.22 1.31 4.11
CA LYS A 333 -10.28 0.21 4.30
C LYS A 333 -8.87 0.65 3.87
N ALA A 334 -7.91 0.58 4.78
CA ALA A 334 -6.49 0.72 4.43
C ALA A 334 -5.94 -0.60 3.86
N ILE A 335 -5.04 -0.52 2.90
CA ILE A 335 -4.24 -1.66 2.43
C ILE A 335 -2.90 -1.62 3.16
N LEU A 336 -2.50 -2.76 3.72
CA LEU A 336 -1.27 -2.90 4.49
C LEU A 336 -0.39 -3.94 3.82
N SER A 337 0.78 -3.52 3.34
CA SER A 337 1.76 -4.38 2.67
C SER A 337 3.12 -4.28 3.36
N PRO A 338 3.94 -5.35 3.38
CA PRO A 338 5.32 -5.24 3.82
C PRO A 338 6.06 -4.18 3.01
N TYR A 339 6.76 -3.26 3.67
CA TYR A 339 7.63 -2.28 3.03
C TYR A 339 9.07 -2.76 3.04
N VAL A 340 9.66 -2.88 1.85
CA VAL A 340 11.09 -3.16 1.69
C VAL A 340 11.78 -1.83 1.44
N ALA A 341 12.55 -1.37 2.43
CA ALA A 341 13.34 -0.15 2.25
C ALA A 341 14.38 -0.38 1.15
N ILE A 342 14.31 0.38 0.06
CA ILE A 342 15.32 0.34 -1.00
C ILE A 342 16.63 0.84 -0.38
N PRO A 343 17.71 0.03 -0.35
CA PRO A 343 18.98 0.52 0.13
C PRO A 343 19.44 1.66 -0.79
N LEU A 344 19.58 2.89 -0.25
CA LEU A 344 20.22 3.95 -1.00
C LEU A 344 21.67 3.53 -1.26
N THR A 345 21.99 3.26 -2.52
CA THR A 345 23.37 3.21 -3.01
C THR A 345 23.94 4.61 -2.86
N THR A 346 24.57 4.89 -1.73
CA THR A 346 25.40 6.07 -1.58
C THR A 346 26.62 5.87 -2.45
N THR A 347 26.59 6.39 -3.68
CA THR A 347 27.79 6.54 -4.51
C THR A 347 28.68 7.57 -3.83
N SER A 348 29.49 7.13 -2.87
CA SER A 348 30.52 7.97 -2.28
C SER A 348 31.61 8.16 -3.34
N THR A 349 31.52 9.25 -4.09
CA THR A 349 32.63 9.71 -4.93
C THR A 349 33.75 10.15 -4.00
N SER A 350 34.62 9.23 -3.62
CA SER A 350 35.86 9.58 -2.94
C SER A 350 36.75 10.31 -3.94
N THR A 351 36.71 11.64 -3.95
CA THR A 351 37.74 12.46 -4.59
C THR A 351 39.01 12.32 -3.77
N THR A 352 39.80 11.31 -4.11
CA THR A 352 41.16 11.14 -3.61
C THR A 352 42.03 12.23 -4.24
N THR A 353 42.02 13.43 -3.67
CA THR A 353 43.07 14.41 -3.96
C THR A 353 44.36 13.90 -3.31
N SER A 354 45.19 13.23 -4.11
CA SER A 354 46.58 12.95 -3.76
C SER A 354 47.29 14.26 -3.42
N PRO A 355 47.89 14.42 -2.23
CA PRO A 355 48.77 15.54 -1.98
C PRO A 355 50.04 15.36 -2.82
N THR A 356 50.19 16.17 -3.87
CA THR A 356 51.43 16.26 -4.64
C THR A 356 52.54 16.74 -3.71
N LYS A 357 53.45 15.83 -3.37
CA LYS A 357 54.64 16.09 -2.57
C LYS A 357 55.62 16.91 -3.42
N SER A 358 55.63 18.23 -3.26
CA SER A 358 56.67 19.09 -3.81
C SER A 358 57.99 18.81 -3.10
N ARG A 359 58.96 18.29 -3.84
CA ARG A 359 60.35 18.11 -3.40
C ARG A 359 61.14 19.36 -3.80
N ILE A 360 61.52 20.16 -2.82
CA ILE A 360 62.55 21.20 -2.92
C ILE A 360 63.71 20.72 -2.06
N GLY A 361 64.90 20.57 -2.66
CA GLY A 361 66.12 20.09 -2.00
C GLY A 361 66.74 18.91 -2.71
#